data_AF-A0A5E6N882-F1
#
_entry.id   AF-A0A5E6N882-F1
#
_cell.length_a   1.000
_cell.length_b   1.000
_cell.length_c   1.000
_cell.angle_alpha   90.00
_cell.angle_beta   90.00
_cell.angle_gamma   90.00
#
_symmetry.space_group_name_H-M   'P 1'
#
loop_
_entity.id
_entity.type
_entity.pdbx_description
1 polymer ?
#
loop_
_entity_poly.entity_id
_entity_poly.type
_entity_poly.pdbx_seq_one_letter_code
_entity_poly.pdbx_strand_id
1 'polypeptide(L)'
;MLIQSLNIGRLSHLLGDQLVPMLAQLDIKSNNGFYRQWRPFYGSVDKHLGYALQWFLMALVLSFIAIRLLVKIAKTNTTLI
;
A
#
# COMPACT_ATOMS: atom_id res chain seq x y z
N MET A 1 -10.02 -8.44 10.60
CA MET A 1 -10.50 -9.39 9.57
C MET A 1 -11.00 -8.56 8.39
N LEU A 2 -10.22 -8.47 7.31
CA LEU A 2 -10.64 -7.78 6.09
C LEU A 2 -11.53 -8.76 5.31
N ILE A 3 -12.83 -8.50 5.24
CA ILE A 3 -13.71 -9.20 4.28
C ILE A 3 -13.43 -8.59 2.92
N GLN A 4 -12.48 -9.17 2.20
CA GLN A 4 -12.11 -8.74 0.84
C GLN A 4 -13.05 -9.30 -0.23
N SER A 5 -13.86 -10.29 0.12
CA SER A 5 -14.91 -10.83 -0.74
C SER A 5 -16.16 -11.08 0.10
N LEU A 6 -17.21 -10.30 -0.15
CA LEU A 6 -18.54 -10.60 0.39
C LEU A 6 -19.05 -11.87 -0.31
N ASN A 7 -18.76 -13.05 0.27
CA ASN A 7 -19.35 -14.29 -0.22
C ASN A 7 -20.78 -14.40 0.35
N ILE A 8 -21.74 -13.86 -0.39
CA ILE A 8 -23.16 -13.80 -0.02
C ILE A 8 -23.72 -15.19 0.28
N GLY A 9 -23.27 -16.23 -0.44
CA GLY A 9 -23.69 -17.61 -0.20
C GLY A 9 -23.25 -18.13 1.16
N ARG A 10 -22.00 -17.87 1.55
CA ARG A 10 -21.49 -18.27 2.87
C ARG A 10 -22.14 -17.49 4.01
N LEU A 11 -22.44 -16.21 3.79
CA LEU A 11 -23.17 -15.39 4.75
C LEU A 11 -24.61 -15.87 4.92
N SER A 12 -25.32 -16.21 3.84
CA SER A 12 -26.69 -16.72 3.91
C SER A 12 -26.77 -18.01 4.71
N HIS A 13 -25.80 -18.92 4.53
CA HIS A 13 -25.74 -20.18 5.29
C HIS A 13 -25.45 -19.96 6.79
N LEU A 14 -24.72 -18.91 7.15
CA LEU A 14 -24.45 -18.58 8.56
C LEU A 14 -25.62 -17.85 9.22
N LEU A 15 -26.36 -17.04 8.46
CA LEU A 15 -27.51 -16.28 8.97
C LEU A 15 -28.82 -17.08 8.95
N GLY A 16 -28.88 -18.22 8.26
CA GLY A 16 -30.06 -19.10 8.23
C GLY A 16 -31.18 -18.65 7.28
N ASP A 17 -31.05 -17.45 6.69
CA ASP A 17 -32.00 -16.86 5.75
C ASP A 17 -31.31 -16.54 4.41
N GLN A 18 -32.08 -16.60 3.31
CA GLN A 18 -31.58 -16.23 1.98
C GLN A 18 -31.32 -14.73 1.91
N LEU A 19 -30.05 -14.33 1.92
CA LEU A 19 -29.66 -12.95 1.66
C LEU A 19 -29.80 -12.68 0.16
N VAL A 20 -30.83 -11.93 -0.23
CA VAL A 20 -30.97 -11.42 -1.59
C VAL A 20 -29.86 -10.38 -1.81
N PRO A 21 -28.97 -10.56 -2.80
CA PRO A 21 -27.91 -9.60 -3.09
C PRO A 21 -28.50 -8.39 -3.83
N MET A 22 -29.24 -7.55 -3.11
CA MET A 22 -29.80 -6.33 -3.68
C MET A 22 -28.76 -5.21 -3.57
N LEU A 23 -28.17 -4.85 -4.70
CA LEU A 23 -27.30 -3.69 -4.83
C LEU A 23 -28.14 -2.51 -5.32
N ALA A 24 -28.51 -1.60 -4.41
CA ALA A 24 -29.10 -0.33 -4.79
C ALA A 24 -28.03 0.54 -5.47
N GLN A 25 -27.96 0.49 -6.80
CA GLN A 25 -27.06 1.30 -7.61
C GLN A 25 -27.87 2.39 -8.32
N LEU A 26 -27.37 3.63 -8.29
CA LEU A 26 -27.96 4.71 -9.08
C LEU A 26 -27.78 4.39 -10.56
N ASP A 27 -28.89 4.41 -11.30
CA ASP A 27 -28.87 4.18 -12.74
C ASP A 27 -28.05 5.28 -13.43
N ILE A 28 -27.14 4.86 -14.31
CA ILE A 28 -26.23 5.70 -15.09
C ILE A 28 -27.02 6.71 -15.94
N LYS A 29 -28.27 6.39 -16.33
CA LYS A 29 -29.14 7.24 -17.14
C LYS A 29 -30.02 8.22 -16.34
N SER A 30 -29.96 8.18 -15.00
CA SER A 30 -30.70 9.13 -14.17
C SER A 30 -30.03 10.51 -14.19
N ASN A 31 -30.78 11.58 -13.87
CA ASN A 31 -30.28 12.96 -13.87
C ASN A 31 -29.04 13.17 -12.95
N ASN A 32 -28.84 12.28 -11.98
CA ASN A 32 -27.69 12.23 -11.08
C ASN A 32 -26.98 10.86 -11.12
N GLY A 33 -27.06 10.17 -12.26
CA GLY A 33 -26.49 8.84 -12.46
C GLY A 33 -24.98 8.82 -12.30
N PHE A 34 -24.46 7.89 -11.49
CA PHE A 34 -23.04 7.79 -11.20
C PHE A 34 -22.38 6.71 -12.07
N TYR A 35 -21.62 7.14 -13.08
CA TYR A 35 -20.83 6.22 -13.90
C TYR A 35 -19.59 5.73 -13.15
N ARG A 36 -19.66 4.50 -12.66
CA ARG A 36 -18.66 3.90 -11.80
C ARG A 36 -17.59 3.15 -12.62
N GLN A 37 -16.56 3.86 -13.07
CA GLN A 37 -15.38 3.24 -13.72
C GLN A 37 -14.31 2.82 -12.72
N TRP A 38 -14.59 1.83 -11.86
CA TRP A 38 -13.52 1.17 -11.09
C TRP A 38 -12.67 0.33 -12.05
N ARG A 39 -11.68 0.95 -12.69
CA ARG A 39 -10.66 0.20 -13.41
C ARG A 39 -9.73 -0.42 -12.36
N PRO A 40 -9.51 -1.75 -12.37
CA PRO A 40 -8.46 -2.33 -11.56
C PRO A 40 -7.14 -1.74 -12.05
N PHE A 41 -6.59 -0.81 -11.27
CA PHE A 41 -5.30 -0.22 -11.54
C PHE A 41 -4.25 -1.27 -11.17
N TYR A 42 -3.97 -2.20 -12.09
CA TYR A 42 -2.75 -2.97 -12.06
C TYR A 42 -1.64 -1.95 -12.29
N GLY A 43 -1.13 -1.37 -11.20
CA GLY A 43 -0.03 -0.43 -11.26
C GLY A 43 1.09 -1.11 -12.02
N SER A 44 1.38 -0.62 -13.21
CA SER A 44 2.45 -1.12 -14.06
C SER A 44 3.71 -1.35 -13.23
N VAL A 45 4.41 -2.42 -13.58
CA VAL A 45 5.66 -2.91 -12.96
C VAL A 45 6.68 -1.78 -12.69
N ASP A 46 6.57 -0.66 -13.39
CA ASP A 46 7.27 0.62 -13.14
C ASP A 46 7.28 1.09 -11.68
N LYS A 47 6.23 0.79 -10.89
CA LYS A 47 6.19 1.19 -9.47
C LYS A 47 7.20 0.44 -8.59
N HIS A 48 7.62 -0.76 -9.00
CA HIS A 48 8.62 -1.52 -8.23
C HIS A 48 10.02 -0.92 -8.35
N LEU A 49 10.35 -0.29 -9.49
CA LEU A 49 11.64 0.36 -9.69
C LEU A 49 11.78 1.62 -8.82
N GLY A 50 10.71 2.41 -8.69
CA GLY A 50 10.69 3.56 -7.78
C GLY A 50 10.95 3.16 -6.33
N TYR A 51 10.36 2.05 -5.89
CA TYR A 51 10.57 1.53 -4.53
C TYR A 51 12.00 1.00 -4.33
N ALA A 52 12.54 0.25 -5.28
CA ALA A 52 13.94 -0.20 -5.22
C ALA A 52 14.93 0.97 -5.16
N LEU A 53 14.70 2.02 -5.95
CA LEU A 53 15.50 3.24 -5.93
C LEU A 53 15.42 3.96 -4.57
N GLN A 54 14.23 4.03 -3.96
CA GLN A 54 14.06 4.62 -2.63
C GLN A 54 14.93 3.91 -1.58
N TRP A 55 14.95 2.58 -1.56
CA TRP A 55 15.80 1.82 -0.64
C TRP A 55 17.28 2.05 -0.88
N PHE A 56 17.71 2.09 -2.14
CA PHE A 56 19.11 2.33 -2.49
C PHE A 56 19.57 3.73 -2.06
N LEU A 57 18.75 4.76 -2.30
CA LEU A 57 19.01 6.12 -1.85
C LEU A 57 19.09 6.22 -0.32
N MET A 58 18.18 5.54 0.39
CA MET A 58 18.19 5.52 1.85
C MET A 58 19.46 4.85 2.40
N ALA A 59 19.86 3.69 1.85
CA ALA A 59 21.10 3.02 2.23
C ALA A 59 22.34 3.89 1.95
N LEU A 60 22.35 4.63 0.84
CA LEU A 60 23.42 5.55 0.48
C LEU A 60 23.56 6.69 1.50
N VAL A 61 22.46 7.35 1.86
CA VAL A 61 22.45 8.42 2.87
C VAL A 61 22.92 7.90 4.22
N LEU A 62 22.42 6.74 4.66
CA LEU A 62 22.85 6.10 5.91
C LEU A 62 24.33 5.74 5.91
N SER A 63 24.86 5.26 4.78
CA SER A 63 26.29 4.94 4.63
C SER A 63 27.16 6.18 4.80
N PHE A 64 26.78 7.32 4.19
CA PHE A 64 27.53 8.58 4.37
C PHE A 64 27.52 9.05 5.82
N ILE A 65 26.37 8.96 6.50
CA ILE A 65 26.25 9.33 7.92
C ILE A 65 27.14 8.43 8.78
N ALA A 66 27.08 7.11 8.55
CA ALA A 66 27.87 6.13 9.28
C ALA A 66 29.38 6.36 9.11
N ILE A 67 29.85 6.57 7.87
CA ILE A 67 31.27 6.85 7.60
C ILE A 67 31.71 8.15 8.29
N ARG A 68 30.93 9.22 8.18
CA ARG A 68 31.23 10.50 8.85
C ARG A 68 31.32 10.35 10.37
N LEU A 69 30.39 9.58 10.95
CA LEU A 69 30.37 9.30 12.38
C LEU A 69 31.60 8.47 12.80
N LEU A 70 31.92 7.41 12.06
CA LEU A 70 33.09 6.57 12.33
C LEU A 70 34.40 7.36 12.25
N VAL A 71 34.57 8.20 11.22
CA VAL A 71 35.76 9.07 11.11
C VAL A 71 35.83 10.05 12.27
N LYS A 72 34.71 10.64 12.69
CA LYS A 72 34.66 11.53 13.85
C LYS A 72 35.08 10.80 15.13
N ILE A 73 34.51 9.62 15.37
CA ILE A 73 34.82 8.78 16.55
C ILE A 73 36.30 8.39 16.55
N ALA A 74 36.84 7.94 15.41
CA ALA A 74 38.24 7.56 15.28
C ALA A 74 39.17 8.75 15.61
N LYS A 75 38.89 9.94 15.08
CA LYS A 75 39.67 11.15 15.38
C LYS A 75 39.60 11.53 16.86
N THR A 76 38.41 11.53 17.45
CA THR A 76 38.22 11.84 18.87
C THR A 76 38.94 10.86 19.77
N ASN A 77 38.89 9.56 19.47
CA ASN A 77 39.61 8.56 20.24
C ASN A 77 41.12 8.78 20.17
N THR A 78 41.71 9.05 18.99
CA THR A 78 43.15 9.31 18.84
C THR A 78 43.64 10.60 19.52
N THR A 79 42.75 11.56 19.80
CA THR A 79 43.13 12.80 20.52
C THR A 79 43.05 12.67 22.04
N LEU A 80 42.42 11.61 22.56
CA LEU A 80 42.24 11.36 24.00
C LEU A 80 43.18 10.29 24.56
N ILE A 81 44.07 9.73 23.74
CA ILE A 81 45.17 8.82 24.11
C ILE A 81 46.49 9.56 23.91
#